data_AF-A0A7V2RPH3-F1
#
_entry.id   AF-A0A7V2RPH3-F1
#
_cell.length_a   1.000
_cell.length_b   1.000
_cell.length_c   1.000
_cell.angle_alpha   90.00
_cell.angle_beta   90.00
_cell.angle_gamma   90.00
#
_symmetry.space_group_name_H-M   'P 1'
#
loop_
_entity.id
_entity.type
_entity.pdbx_description
1 polymer ?
#
loop_
_entity_poly.entity_id
_entity_poly.type
_entity_poly.pdbx_seq_one_letter_code
_entity_poly.pdbx_strand_id
1 'polypeptide(L)'
;MNLKNKYFELCYTMRIHEFSKVDQYKNWTYGQARKRYKSLNEFYQDELNINSDKLNKLRKEFKIFDKLYSKYFNEERKGLFDNPENFLKWYNKQKDSCNYCDITQSALHEIVKKRNGNLTLNQKTKRSKGTLEIEKLNPSEGYTYSNSVLCCPFCNNAKSNLISEEDWRRFFAPVMKNYFNSILLK
;
A
#
# COMPACT_ATOMS: atom_id res chain seq x y z
N MET A 1 2.73 -20.10 18.13
CA MET A 1 2.50 -18.88 17.31
C MET A 1 1.00 -18.73 17.07
N ASN A 2 0.41 -17.53 17.22
CA ASN A 2 -1.03 -17.31 16.95
C ASN A 2 -1.32 -17.57 15.45
N LEU A 3 -2.48 -18.15 15.13
CA LEU A 3 -3.00 -18.37 13.78
C LEU A 3 -2.77 -17.17 12.84
N LYS A 4 -3.04 -15.94 13.30
CA LYS A 4 -2.82 -14.72 12.51
C LYS A 4 -1.37 -14.51 12.12
N ASN A 5 -0.45 -14.75 13.06
CA ASN A 5 0.99 -14.60 12.82
C ASN A 5 1.47 -15.65 11.83
N LYS A 6 0.96 -16.89 11.92
CA LYS A 6 1.31 -17.94 10.96
C LYS A 6 0.79 -17.63 9.56
N TYR A 7 -0.46 -17.18 9.45
CA TYR A 7 -1.01 -16.75 8.17
C TYR A 7 -0.21 -15.57 7.58
N PHE A 8 0.12 -14.58 8.41
CA PHE A 8 0.93 -13.45 7.99
C PHE A 8 2.32 -13.88 7.49
N GLU A 9 3.01 -14.75 8.23
CA GLU A 9 4.30 -15.31 7.84
C GLU A 9 4.21 -16.00 6.47
N LEU A 10 3.23 -16.88 6.26
CA LEU A 10 3.08 -17.60 5.00
C LEU A 10 2.77 -16.66 3.82
N CYS A 11 1.89 -15.68 4.03
CA CYS A 11 1.39 -14.83 2.94
C CYS A 11 2.31 -13.63 2.63
N TYR A 12 2.93 -12.99 3.60
CA TYR A 12 3.65 -11.72 3.38
C TYR A 12 5.16 -11.83 3.62
N THR A 13 5.59 -12.66 4.56
CA THR A 13 7.03 -12.89 4.79
C THR A 13 7.58 -13.90 3.78
N MET A 14 6.97 -15.08 3.70
CA MET A 14 7.38 -16.15 2.79
C MET A 14 6.78 -16.02 1.39
N ARG A 15 5.75 -15.16 1.23
CA ARG A 15 5.10 -14.82 -0.05
C ARG A 15 4.64 -16.07 -0.81
N ILE A 16 4.01 -17.02 -0.12
CA ILE A 16 3.57 -18.29 -0.68
C ILE A 16 2.28 -18.09 -1.51
N HIS A 17 2.43 -17.62 -2.75
CA HIS A 17 1.32 -17.38 -3.67
C HIS A 17 1.29 -18.34 -4.86
N GLU A 18 2.17 -19.34 -4.85
CA GLU A 18 2.32 -20.33 -5.91
C GLU A 18 2.91 -21.62 -5.33
N PHE A 19 2.65 -22.76 -5.99
CA PHE A 19 3.10 -24.06 -5.50
C PHE A 19 4.62 -24.22 -5.41
N SER A 20 5.38 -23.57 -6.29
CA SER A 20 6.84 -23.53 -6.21
C SER A 20 7.33 -22.92 -4.88
N LYS A 21 6.61 -21.93 -4.34
CA LYS A 21 6.91 -21.36 -3.03
C LYS A 21 6.55 -22.29 -1.88
N VAL A 22 5.54 -23.15 -2.05
CA VAL A 22 5.26 -24.23 -1.09
C VAL A 22 6.40 -25.24 -1.09
N ASP A 23 6.88 -25.66 -2.28
CA ASP A 23 8.03 -26.58 -2.39
C ASP A 23 9.27 -26.00 -1.70
N GLN A 24 9.58 -24.72 -1.93
CA GLN A 24 10.67 -24.00 -1.25
C GLN A 24 10.48 -23.98 0.28
N TYR A 25 9.30 -23.60 0.75
CA TYR A 25 8.98 -23.53 2.18
C TYR A 25 9.11 -24.90 2.87
N LYS A 26 8.72 -25.97 2.19
CA LYS A 26 8.75 -27.33 2.72
C LYS A 26 10.05 -28.09 2.45
N ASN A 27 11.02 -27.48 1.76
CA ASN A 27 12.22 -28.14 1.25
C ASN A 27 11.91 -29.41 0.43
N TRP A 28 10.88 -29.35 -0.43
CA TRP A 28 10.52 -30.44 -1.33
C TRP A 28 11.17 -30.28 -2.70
N THR A 29 11.24 -31.39 -3.45
CA THR A 29 11.58 -31.34 -4.87
C THR A 29 10.51 -30.58 -5.66
N TYR A 30 10.92 -29.90 -6.73
CA TYR A 30 10.02 -29.07 -7.54
C TYR A 30 8.81 -29.88 -8.05
N GLY A 31 7.61 -29.34 -7.84
CA GLY A 31 6.34 -29.92 -8.29
C GLY A 31 5.67 -30.86 -7.28
N GLN A 32 6.26 -31.13 -6.11
CA GLN A 32 5.65 -32.01 -5.10
C GLN A 32 4.39 -31.40 -4.50
N ALA A 33 4.37 -30.08 -4.27
CA ALA A 33 3.21 -29.38 -3.74
C ALA A 33 1.98 -29.55 -4.64
N ARG A 34 2.15 -29.54 -5.98
CA ARG A 34 1.06 -29.78 -6.94
C ARG A 34 0.51 -31.21 -6.92
N LYS A 35 1.35 -32.18 -6.51
CA LYS A 35 0.93 -33.58 -6.35
C LYS A 35 0.15 -33.78 -5.06
N ARG A 36 0.47 -33.01 -4.01
CA ARG A 36 -0.11 -33.14 -2.67
C ARG A 36 -1.36 -32.31 -2.46
N TYR A 37 -1.43 -31.12 -3.06
CA TYR A 37 -2.52 -30.19 -2.86
C TYR A 37 -3.17 -29.84 -4.21
N LYS A 38 -4.50 -29.93 -4.27
CA LYS A 38 -5.33 -29.51 -5.40
C LYS A 38 -5.37 -28.00 -5.56
N SER A 39 -5.16 -27.25 -4.46
CA SER A 39 -5.14 -25.79 -4.47
C SER A 39 -4.23 -25.23 -3.37
N LEU A 40 -3.84 -23.96 -3.50
CA LEU A 40 -3.19 -23.25 -2.40
C LEU A 40 -4.09 -23.13 -1.16
N ASN A 41 -5.42 -23.08 -1.33
CA ASN A 41 -6.34 -23.07 -0.19
C ASN A 41 -6.20 -24.34 0.64
N GLU A 42 -6.11 -25.49 -0.01
CA GLU A 42 -5.91 -26.77 0.66
C GLU A 42 -4.59 -26.79 1.42
N PHE A 43 -3.51 -26.28 0.82
CA PHE A 43 -2.24 -26.08 1.52
C PHE A 43 -2.40 -25.18 2.76
N TYR A 44 -3.05 -24.02 2.63
CA TYR A 44 -3.26 -23.12 3.78
C TYR A 44 -4.12 -23.73 4.87
N GLN A 45 -5.15 -24.50 4.51
CA GLN A 45 -6.03 -25.19 5.46
C GLN A 45 -5.25 -26.25 6.25
N ASP A 46 -4.42 -27.04 5.56
CA ASP A 46 -3.55 -28.05 6.15
C ASP A 46 -2.48 -27.40 7.05
N GLU A 47 -1.74 -26.43 6.51
CA GLU A 47 -0.63 -25.76 7.21
C GLU A 47 -1.05 -25.02 8.48
N LEU A 48 -2.26 -24.43 8.44
CA LEU A 48 -2.81 -23.69 9.57
C LEU A 48 -3.70 -24.55 10.47
N ASN A 49 -3.96 -25.81 10.08
CA ASN A 49 -4.91 -26.72 10.73
C ASN A 49 -6.30 -26.08 10.93
N ILE A 50 -6.87 -25.56 9.84
CA ILE A 50 -8.18 -24.89 9.84
C ILE A 50 -9.06 -25.36 8.68
N ASN A 51 -10.37 -25.28 8.87
CA ASN A 51 -11.32 -25.51 7.78
C ASN A 51 -11.45 -24.29 6.85
N SER A 52 -12.17 -24.45 5.75
CA SER A 52 -12.42 -23.41 4.74
C SER A 52 -13.05 -22.15 5.32
N ASP A 53 -14.00 -22.30 6.26
CA ASP A 53 -14.72 -21.17 6.83
C ASP A 53 -13.82 -20.30 7.70
N LYS A 54 -12.97 -20.93 8.51
CA LYS A 54 -11.94 -20.24 9.30
C LYS A 54 -10.91 -19.55 8.40
N LEU A 55 -10.46 -20.19 7.31
CA LEU A 55 -9.56 -19.56 6.35
C LEU A 55 -10.20 -18.33 5.68
N ASN A 56 -11.47 -18.45 5.28
CA ASN A 56 -12.22 -17.34 4.69
C ASN A 56 -12.41 -16.19 5.69
N LYS A 57 -12.68 -16.48 6.96
CA LYS A 57 -12.75 -15.47 8.02
C LYS A 57 -11.40 -14.76 8.19
N LEU A 58 -10.31 -15.52 8.23
CA LEU A 58 -8.96 -14.97 8.36
C LEU A 58 -8.62 -14.03 7.20
N ARG A 59 -8.91 -14.43 5.96
CA ARG A 59 -8.77 -13.58 4.77
C ARG A 59 -9.60 -12.30 4.85
N LYS A 60 -10.84 -12.38 5.36
CA LYS A 60 -11.69 -11.19 5.57
C LYS A 60 -11.04 -10.21 6.55
N GLU A 61 -10.40 -10.70 7.61
CA GLU A 61 -9.69 -9.86 8.58
C GLU A 61 -8.47 -9.15 7.96
N PHE A 62 -7.77 -9.81 7.03
CA PHE A 62 -6.63 -9.22 6.32
C PHE A 62 -6.99 -8.40 5.08
N LYS A 63 -8.26 -8.41 4.64
CA LYS A 63 -8.71 -7.79 3.37
C LYS A 63 -8.23 -6.34 3.16
N ILE A 64 -8.30 -5.51 4.20
CA ILE A 64 -7.86 -4.10 4.09
C ILE A 64 -6.33 -4.03 4.00
N PHE A 65 -5.63 -4.81 4.83
CA PHE A 65 -4.17 -4.88 4.78
C PHE A 65 -3.69 -5.39 3.42
N ASP A 66 -4.27 -6.46 2.88
CA ASP A 66 -3.99 -6.98 1.53
C ASP A 66 -4.08 -5.89 0.47
N LYS A 67 -5.21 -5.16 0.46
CA LYS A 67 -5.43 -4.08 -0.50
C LYS A 67 -4.33 -3.01 -0.42
N LEU A 68 -3.93 -2.63 0.79
CA LEU A 68 -2.91 -1.59 0.99
C LEU A 68 -1.50 -2.12 0.73
N TYR A 69 -1.21 -3.38 1.08
CA TYR A 69 0.03 -4.07 0.77
C TYR A 69 0.24 -4.11 -0.73
N SER A 70 -0.73 -4.61 -1.51
CA SER A 70 -0.64 -4.61 -2.98
C SER A 70 -0.48 -3.21 -3.57
N LYS A 71 -1.03 -2.19 -2.91
CA LYS A 71 -1.00 -0.79 -3.39
C LYS A 71 0.34 -0.10 -3.11
N TYR A 72 0.96 -0.38 -1.97
CA TYR A 72 2.03 0.47 -1.42
C TYR A 72 3.32 -0.25 -1.08
N PHE A 73 3.29 -1.58 -0.90
CA PHE A 73 4.48 -2.35 -0.54
C PHE A 73 5.55 -2.27 -1.63
N ASN A 74 6.78 -2.06 -1.20
CA ASN A 74 8.00 -2.35 -1.94
C ASN A 74 9.08 -2.71 -0.92
N GLU A 75 10.22 -3.22 -1.40
CA GLU A 75 11.30 -3.68 -0.51
C GLU A 75 11.87 -2.56 0.37
N GLU A 76 11.90 -1.31 -0.10
CA GLU A 76 12.35 -0.15 0.70
C GLU A 76 11.39 0.19 1.85
N ARG A 77 10.11 -0.16 1.70
CA ARG A 77 9.05 0.09 2.69
C ARG A 77 8.73 -1.13 3.54
N LYS A 78 9.46 -2.24 3.40
CA LYS A 78 9.13 -3.50 4.08
C LYS A 78 8.86 -3.34 5.58
N GLY A 79 9.68 -2.51 6.26
CA GLY A 79 9.54 -2.23 7.69
C GLY A 79 8.20 -1.59 8.09
N LEU A 80 7.53 -0.88 7.18
CA LEU A 80 6.18 -0.36 7.44
C LEU A 80 5.13 -1.47 7.46
N PHE A 81 5.37 -2.59 6.75
CA PHE A 81 4.42 -3.67 6.52
C PHE A 81 4.69 -4.93 7.37
N ASP A 82 5.75 -4.95 8.19
CA ASP A 82 6.10 -6.10 9.04
C ASP A 82 5.05 -6.42 10.11
N ASN A 83 4.19 -5.46 10.45
CA ASN A 83 3.07 -5.66 11.36
C ASN A 83 1.78 -5.01 10.80
N PRO A 84 0.77 -5.82 10.43
CA PRO A 84 -0.48 -5.33 9.88
C PRO A 84 -1.22 -4.32 10.77
N GLU A 85 -1.27 -4.56 12.08
CA GLU A 85 -2.00 -3.71 13.01
C GLU A 85 -1.35 -2.33 13.14
N ASN A 86 -0.01 -2.29 13.26
CA ASN A 86 0.75 -1.05 13.30
C ASN A 86 0.61 -0.27 11.99
N PHE A 87 0.71 -0.95 10.84
CA PHE A 87 0.53 -0.32 9.53
C PHE A 87 -0.86 0.28 9.37
N LEU A 88 -1.92 -0.48 9.68
CA LEU A 88 -3.30 0.00 9.58
C LEU A 88 -3.56 1.16 10.54
N LYS A 89 -3.02 1.11 11.76
CA LYS A 89 -3.09 2.21 12.72
C LYS A 89 -2.41 3.47 12.19
N TRP A 90 -1.22 3.34 11.59
CA TRP A 90 -0.52 4.45 10.95
C TRP A 90 -1.32 5.00 9.76
N TYR A 91 -1.79 4.13 8.85
CA TYR A 91 -2.54 4.53 7.66
C TYR A 91 -3.82 5.29 8.01
N ASN A 92 -4.59 4.81 8.99
CA ASN A 92 -5.85 5.42 9.40
C ASN A 92 -5.66 6.83 9.98
N LYS A 93 -4.52 7.10 10.65
CA LYS A 93 -4.20 8.44 11.16
C LYS A 93 -4.01 9.48 10.04
N GLN A 94 -3.65 9.05 8.84
CA GLN A 94 -3.44 9.90 7.66
C GLN A 94 -4.77 10.36 7.02
N LYS A 95 -5.91 9.81 7.47
CA LYS A 95 -7.28 10.22 7.04
C LYS A 95 -7.52 10.18 5.51
N ASP A 96 -6.80 9.31 4.81
CA ASP A 96 -6.87 9.16 3.35
C ASP A 96 -6.72 10.51 2.61
N SER A 97 -5.84 11.39 3.14
CA SER A 97 -5.53 12.71 2.59
C SER A 97 -4.04 12.96 2.47
N CYS A 98 -3.68 13.92 1.61
CA CYS A 98 -2.32 14.40 1.50
C CYS A 98 -1.93 15.18 2.75
N ASN A 99 -0.81 14.81 3.38
CA ASN A 99 -0.25 15.45 4.57
C ASN A 99 0.19 16.92 4.35
N TYR A 100 0.29 17.38 3.09
CA TYR A 100 0.69 18.75 2.78
C TYR A 100 -0.48 19.65 2.40
N CYS A 101 -1.21 19.32 1.33
CA CYS A 101 -2.27 20.17 0.78
C CYS A 101 -3.69 19.73 1.18
N ASP A 102 -3.82 18.73 2.05
CA ASP A 102 -5.08 18.17 2.55
C ASP A 102 -6.01 17.54 1.51
N ILE A 103 -5.63 17.47 0.22
CA ILE A 103 -6.50 16.83 -0.79
C ILE A 103 -6.73 15.36 -0.41
N THR A 104 -7.99 14.96 -0.36
CA THR A 104 -8.38 13.57 -0.08
C THR A 104 -8.19 12.69 -1.31
N GLN A 105 -8.06 11.38 -1.10
CA GLN A 105 -8.02 10.40 -2.18
C GLN A 105 -9.29 10.47 -3.06
N SER A 106 -10.45 10.76 -2.47
CA SER A 106 -11.70 10.95 -3.20
C SER A 106 -11.68 12.21 -4.08
N ALA A 107 -11.25 13.35 -3.54
CA ALA A 107 -11.11 14.59 -4.31
C ALA A 107 -10.09 14.44 -5.45
N LEU A 108 -9.00 13.71 -5.22
CA LEU A 108 -8.03 13.41 -6.26
C LEU A 108 -8.61 12.55 -7.39
N HIS A 109 -9.49 11.58 -7.08
CA HIS A 109 -10.23 10.85 -8.10
C HIS A 109 -11.21 11.73 -8.87
N GLU A 110 -11.86 12.71 -8.23
CA GLU A 110 -12.72 13.68 -8.93
C GLU A 110 -11.91 14.54 -9.92
N ILE A 111 -10.69 14.95 -9.56
CA ILE A 111 -9.78 15.62 -10.51
C ILE A 111 -9.47 14.71 -11.71
N VAL A 112 -9.20 13.42 -11.47
CA VAL A 112 -8.97 12.45 -12.56
C VAL A 112 -10.19 12.36 -13.49
N LYS A 113 -11.40 12.31 -12.94
CA LYS A 113 -12.64 12.30 -13.73
C LYS A 113 -12.80 13.58 -14.57
N LYS A 114 -12.60 14.76 -13.95
CA LYS A 114 -12.62 16.06 -14.65
C LYS A 114 -11.54 16.20 -15.72
N ARG A 115 -10.48 15.38 -15.65
CA ARG A 115 -9.42 15.27 -16.67
C ARG A 115 -9.60 14.05 -17.58
N ASN A 116 -10.83 13.67 -17.88
CA ASN A 116 -11.18 12.59 -18.80
C ASN A 116 -10.54 11.24 -18.44
N GLY A 117 -10.45 10.94 -17.13
CA GLY A 117 -9.96 9.67 -16.62
C GLY A 117 -8.43 9.57 -16.47
N ASN A 118 -7.69 10.67 -16.67
CA ASN A 118 -6.23 10.70 -16.50
C ASN A 118 -5.75 11.93 -15.73
N LEU A 119 -5.02 11.72 -14.63
CA LEU A 119 -4.42 12.82 -13.89
C LEU A 119 -3.37 13.60 -14.70
N THR A 120 -2.62 12.89 -15.55
CA THR A 120 -1.51 13.47 -16.32
C THR A 120 -2.03 14.19 -17.56
N LEU A 121 -1.45 15.36 -17.85
CA LEU A 121 -1.85 16.13 -19.04
C LEU A 121 -1.30 15.54 -20.34
N ASN A 122 -0.21 14.76 -20.26
CA ASN A 122 0.44 14.12 -21.40
C ASN A 122 -0.05 12.68 -21.67
N GLN A 123 -1.14 12.27 -21.03
CA GLN A 123 -1.76 10.94 -21.15
C GLN A 123 -0.86 9.75 -20.75
N LYS A 124 0.26 9.98 -20.06
CA LYS A 124 1.10 8.90 -19.55
C LYS A 124 0.41 8.14 -18.41
N THR A 125 0.79 6.88 -18.24
CA THR A 125 0.13 5.96 -17.28
C THR A 125 0.61 6.15 -15.85
N LYS A 126 1.88 6.56 -15.64
CA LYS A 126 2.44 6.81 -14.31
C LYS A 126 1.62 7.89 -13.59
N ARG A 127 1.09 7.59 -12.40
CA ARG A 127 0.22 8.46 -11.58
C ARG A 127 -1.12 8.84 -12.22
N SER A 128 -1.47 8.26 -13.37
CA SER A 128 -2.70 8.56 -14.11
C SER A 128 -3.98 8.38 -13.28
N LYS A 129 -3.96 7.45 -12.32
CA LYS A 129 -5.12 7.11 -11.48
C LYS A 129 -5.33 8.05 -10.28
N GLY A 130 -4.44 9.02 -10.05
CA GLY A 130 -4.61 9.94 -8.93
C GLY A 130 -4.60 9.21 -7.59
N THR A 131 -3.61 8.36 -7.38
CA THR A 131 -3.45 7.58 -6.14
C THR A 131 -2.55 8.33 -5.17
N LEU A 132 -2.93 8.49 -3.90
CA LEU A 132 -2.00 8.95 -2.87
C LEU A 132 -0.76 8.02 -2.82
N GLU A 133 0.39 8.56 -2.45
CA GLU A 133 1.68 7.89 -2.40
C GLU A 133 2.23 7.92 -0.96
N ILE A 134 3.14 7.00 -0.61
CA ILE A 134 3.89 7.08 0.65
C ILE A 134 5.18 7.85 0.41
N GLU A 135 5.32 8.99 1.07
CA GLU A 135 6.46 9.88 0.95
C GLU A 135 7.26 10.00 2.25
N LYS A 136 8.56 10.23 2.11
CA LYS A 136 9.46 10.53 3.22
C LYS A 136 9.43 12.02 3.57
N LEU A 137 9.31 12.36 4.85
CA LEU A 137 9.43 13.74 5.32
C LEU A 137 10.87 14.24 5.13
N ASN A 138 11.83 13.48 5.65
CA ASN A 138 13.26 13.65 5.42
C ASN A 138 13.76 12.66 4.36
N PRO A 139 14.22 13.13 3.18
CA PRO A 139 14.68 12.26 2.11
C PRO A 139 15.97 11.50 2.45
N SER A 140 16.77 11.97 3.41
CA SER A 140 18.02 11.33 3.84
C SER A 140 17.78 10.14 4.78
N GLU A 141 16.57 9.98 5.29
CA GLU A 141 16.18 8.87 6.17
C GLU A 141 15.46 7.75 5.40
N GLY A 142 15.29 6.60 6.04
CA GLY A 142 14.50 5.48 5.53
C GLY A 142 12.99 5.66 5.71
N TYR A 143 12.21 4.73 5.17
CA TYR A 143 10.76 4.66 5.44
C TYR A 143 10.50 4.11 6.84
N THR A 144 10.03 4.96 7.74
CA THR A 144 9.60 4.61 9.11
C THR A 144 8.23 5.22 9.40
N TYR A 145 7.53 4.78 10.46
CA TYR A 145 6.23 5.36 10.80
C TYR A 145 6.30 6.86 11.15
N SER A 146 7.44 7.35 11.64
CA SER A 146 7.67 8.77 11.96
C SER A 146 8.14 9.58 10.77
N ASN A 147 8.86 8.97 9.82
CA ASN A 147 9.38 9.64 8.63
C ASN A 147 8.49 9.45 7.38
N SER A 148 7.37 8.73 7.48
CA SER A 148 6.49 8.45 6.33
C SER A 148 5.11 9.09 6.47
N VAL A 149 4.60 9.65 5.38
CA VAL A 149 3.26 10.25 5.29
C VAL A 149 2.56 9.90 3.98
N LEU A 150 1.23 10.05 3.94
CA LEU A 150 0.51 10.04 2.66
C LEU A 150 0.68 11.39 1.95
N CYS A 151 0.96 11.34 0.66
CA CYS A 151 1.15 12.54 -0.16
C CYS A 151 0.45 12.38 -1.51
N CYS A 152 -0.13 13.44 -2.06
CA CYS A 152 -0.66 13.39 -3.42
C CYS A 152 0.48 13.43 -4.46
N PRO A 153 0.28 12.87 -5.66
CA PRO A 153 1.31 12.83 -6.70
C PRO A 153 1.86 14.21 -7.10
N PHE A 154 1.07 15.29 -6.96
CA PHE A 154 1.53 16.64 -7.26
C PHE A 154 2.50 17.15 -6.20
N CYS A 155 2.17 17.01 -4.92
CA CYS A 155 3.03 17.47 -3.83
C CYS A 155 4.34 16.67 -3.81
N ASN A 156 4.27 15.34 -3.93
CA ASN A 156 5.46 14.49 -3.94
C ASN A 156 6.40 14.86 -5.11
N ASN A 157 5.83 14.99 -6.31
CA ASN A 157 6.62 15.30 -7.48
C ASN A 157 7.22 16.72 -7.48
N ALA A 158 6.49 17.70 -6.96
CA ALA A 158 6.92 19.08 -6.95
C ALA A 158 7.90 19.40 -5.80
N LYS A 159 7.71 18.79 -4.63
CA LYS A 159 8.66 18.89 -3.52
C LYS A 159 9.98 18.21 -3.89
N SER A 160 9.91 16.99 -4.43
CA SER A 160 11.08 16.17 -4.76
C SER A 160 12.04 16.04 -3.55
N ASN A 161 13.30 15.73 -3.82
CA ASN A 161 14.41 15.89 -2.89
C ASN A 161 15.04 17.29 -2.93
N LEU A 162 14.36 18.27 -3.54
CA LEU A 162 14.90 19.62 -3.80
C LEU A 162 14.39 20.66 -2.79
N ILE A 163 13.23 20.41 -2.17
CA ILE A 163 12.58 21.35 -1.25
C ILE A 163 12.39 20.65 0.10
N SER A 164 12.75 21.36 1.18
CA SER A 164 12.58 20.88 2.55
C SER A 164 11.09 20.68 2.88
N GLU A 165 10.81 19.88 3.91
CA GLU A 165 9.45 19.69 4.42
C GLU A 165 8.83 21.02 4.87
N GLU A 166 9.62 21.80 5.62
CA GLU A 166 9.25 23.09 6.16
C GLU A 166 8.93 24.11 5.06
N ASP A 167 9.82 24.25 4.07
CA ASP A 167 9.62 25.19 2.95
C ASP A 167 8.43 24.77 2.09
N TRP A 168 8.24 23.47 1.86
CA TRP A 168 7.10 22.97 1.12
C TRP A 168 5.78 23.34 1.79
N ARG A 169 5.69 23.14 3.11
CA ARG A 169 4.51 23.54 3.89
C ARG A 169 4.28 25.03 3.88
N ARG A 170 5.34 25.82 4.06
CA ARG A 170 5.25 27.27 4.19
C ARG A 170 4.85 27.95 2.89
N PHE A 171 5.49 27.61 1.78
CA PHE A 171 5.38 28.37 0.55
C PHE A 171 4.47 27.73 -0.50
N PHE A 172 4.44 26.38 -0.58
CA PHE A 172 3.85 25.70 -1.74
C PHE A 172 2.55 24.95 -1.43
N ALA A 173 2.42 24.35 -0.25
CA ALA A 173 1.24 23.58 0.11
C ALA A 173 -0.07 24.40 0.08
N PRO A 174 -0.12 25.66 0.57
CA PRO A 174 -1.33 26.49 0.48
C PRO A 174 -1.71 26.80 -0.98
N VAL A 175 -0.71 27.10 -1.82
CA VAL A 175 -0.92 27.38 -3.25
C VAL A 175 -1.44 26.14 -3.98
N MET A 176 -0.89 24.96 -3.66
CA MET A 176 -1.34 23.69 -4.23
C MET A 176 -2.80 23.39 -3.85
N LYS A 177 -3.18 23.66 -2.60
CA LYS A 177 -4.56 23.52 -2.13
C LYS A 177 -5.52 24.44 -2.91
N ASN A 178 -5.14 25.70 -3.11
CA ASN A 178 -5.91 26.66 -3.91
C ASN A 178 -6.07 26.20 -5.37
N TYR A 179 -5.00 25.67 -5.97
CA TYR A 179 -5.04 25.10 -7.31
C TYR A 179 -6.05 23.96 -7.42
N PHE A 180 -6.05 23.01 -6.48
CA PHE A 180 -7.01 21.91 -6.51
C PHE A 180 -8.45 22.37 -6.31
N ASN A 181 -8.69 23.33 -5.41
CA ASN A 181 -10.01 23.93 -5.23
C ASN A 181 -10.51 24.56 -6.55
N SER A 182 -9.63 25.22 -7.31
CA SER A 182 -9.99 25.80 -8.61
C SER A 182 -10.41 24.77 -9.68
N ILE A 183 -10.00 23.51 -9.54
CA ILE A 183 -10.41 22.42 -10.44
C ILE A 183 -11.73 21.79 -9.95
N LEU A 184 -11.85 21.61 -8.63
CA LEU A 184 -12.99 20.92 -8.02
C LEU A 184 -14.27 21.76 -8.01
N LEU A 185 -14.14 23.09 -7.91
CA LEU A 185 -15.26 24.04 -7.89
C LEU A 185 -15.77 24.42 -9.30
N LYS A 186 -15.04 24.08 -10.36
CA LYS A 186 -15.51 24.18 -11.75
C LYS A 186 -16.39 23.00 -12.09
#